data_AF-A0A2U4F589-F1
#
_entry.id   AF-A0A2U4F589-F1
#
_cell.length_a   1.000
_cell.length_b   1.000
_cell.length_c   1.000
_cell.angle_alpha   90.00
_cell.angle_beta   90.00
_cell.angle_gamma   90.00
#
_symmetry.space_group_name_H-M   'P 1'
#
loop_
_entity.id
_entity.type
_entity.pdbx_description
1 polymer ?
#
loop_
_entity_poly.entity_id
_entity_poly.type
_entity_poly.pdbx_seq_one_letter_code
_entity_poly.pdbx_strand_id
1 'polypeptide(L)'
;MNKKILLTIFISLLILNCSATITTPSPENKVDIGDGSFIDPTGNPNSQSSGIIITDQVQISGFIKNHNGAYYSRYDDNSLGLRYIIDSDSIYNGYGTKVEATMKTLLGNKLQIYIEGKPESSGAGLGYDMNDEMYTFNFGSDGNIYLFANAIFHKENYQKQSGYNTLIGEPISELITYSGNYYYYDYDDTKKYYIIIDTAGQVYMDDNFKINYSKAELSNSVLIITYKQTGGTSSRQELHFYDKDGNQDYKLIFGNTWINNQLQYETLIKYNLFSPYSGTYKSVDSSITLTITTTDAQLNTVPYSYTPVIIGNTLTIYQYSSREGTKVHKFVFNNDKSKAVYTKPDGTAIELNK
;
A
#
# COMPACT_ATOMS: atom_id res chain seq x y z
N MET A 1 -16.55 38.95 20.86
CA MET A 1 -17.64 37.96 20.66
C MET A 1 -17.11 36.94 19.66
N ASN A 2 -16.33 35.99 20.14
CA ASN A 2 -15.48 35.15 19.30
C ASN A 2 -16.26 33.90 18.85
N LYS A 3 -16.42 33.78 17.54
CA LYS A 3 -16.98 32.62 16.86
C LYS A 3 -16.15 31.39 17.20
N LYS A 4 -16.75 30.41 17.86
CA LYS A 4 -16.17 29.07 18.03
C LYS A 4 -16.19 28.38 16.67
N ILE A 5 -15.04 28.27 16.02
CA ILE A 5 -14.84 27.39 14.88
C ILE A 5 -14.54 26.01 15.47
N LEU A 6 -15.46 25.09 15.24
CA LEU A 6 -15.36 23.68 15.57
C LEU A 6 -14.26 23.08 14.68
N LEU A 7 -13.07 22.87 15.26
CA LEU A 7 -11.96 22.19 14.59
C LEU A 7 -12.22 20.68 14.66
N THR A 8 -12.93 20.16 13.66
CA THR A 8 -13.09 18.71 13.45
C THR A 8 -11.72 18.18 13.01
N ILE A 9 -10.97 17.60 13.95
CA ILE A 9 -9.68 16.95 13.68
C ILE A 9 -9.97 15.67 12.89
N PHE A 10 -9.68 15.74 11.59
CA PHE A 10 -9.66 14.60 10.68
C PHE A 10 -8.47 13.71 11.09
N ILE A 11 -8.75 12.62 11.81
CA ILE A 11 -7.76 11.56 12.04
C ILE A 11 -7.67 10.79 10.71
N SER A 12 -6.87 11.31 9.79
CA SER A 12 -6.32 10.55 8.69
C SER A 12 -5.20 9.65 9.23
N LEU A 13 -5.61 8.67 10.05
CA LEU A 13 -4.97 7.36 10.00
C LEU A 13 -4.98 6.91 8.53
N LEU A 14 -4.11 5.97 8.15
CA LEU A 14 -4.08 5.29 6.85
C LEU A 14 -5.39 4.54 6.50
N ILE A 15 -6.54 5.22 6.58
CA ILE A 15 -7.58 5.16 5.58
C ILE A 15 -6.86 5.58 4.30
N LEU A 16 -6.30 4.60 3.59
CA LEU A 16 -6.37 4.65 2.15
C LEU A 16 -7.74 5.25 1.86
N ASN A 17 -7.82 6.38 1.15
CA ASN A 17 -8.99 6.63 0.33
C ASN A 17 -9.03 5.48 -0.69
N CYS A 18 -9.29 4.27 -0.22
CA CYS A 18 -9.87 3.19 -0.94
C CYS A 18 -11.21 3.79 -1.31
N SER A 19 -11.25 4.33 -2.52
CA SER A 19 -12.37 4.15 -3.41
C SER A 19 -12.73 2.67 -3.32
N ALA A 20 -13.53 2.32 -2.32
CA ALA A 20 -14.16 1.03 -2.24
C ALA A 20 -15.07 1.06 -3.46
N THR A 21 -14.60 0.47 -4.57
CA THR A 21 -15.49 0.22 -5.67
C THR A 21 -16.55 -0.69 -5.09
N ILE A 22 -17.73 -0.14 -4.78
CA ILE A 22 -18.95 -0.89 -4.48
C ILE A 22 -19.37 -1.51 -5.81
N THR A 23 -18.56 -2.43 -6.32
CA THR A 23 -18.96 -3.33 -7.38
C THR A 23 -19.39 -4.59 -6.67
N THR A 24 -20.70 -4.75 -6.55
CA THR A 24 -21.29 -6.09 -6.51
C THR A 24 -20.60 -6.91 -7.61
N PRO A 25 -19.81 -7.95 -7.26
CA PRO A 25 -19.14 -8.73 -8.28
C PRO A 25 -20.22 -9.42 -9.12
N SER A 26 -20.21 -9.13 -10.42
CA SER A 26 -20.93 -9.96 -11.38
C SER A 26 -20.40 -11.40 -11.24
N PRO A 27 -21.27 -12.42 -11.12
CA PRO A 27 -20.87 -13.76 -10.67
C PRO A 27 -20.05 -14.58 -11.68
N GLU A 28 -19.62 -14.03 -12.80
CA GLU A 28 -19.09 -14.85 -13.90
C GLU A 28 -17.58 -15.13 -13.88
N ASN A 29 -16.79 -14.50 -13.00
CA ASN A 29 -15.41 -14.95 -12.71
C ASN A 29 -14.98 -14.41 -11.34
N LYS A 30 -15.06 -15.23 -10.28
CA LYS A 30 -14.43 -14.85 -8.99
C LYS A 30 -12.92 -14.91 -9.18
N VAL A 31 -12.29 -13.76 -9.38
CA VAL A 31 -10.83 -13.66 -9.30
C VAL A 31 -10.43 -13.96 -7.86
N ASP A 32 -9.50 -14.90 -7.67
CA ASP A 32 -8.91 -15.16 -6.37
C ASP A 32 -7.95 -14.00 -6.03
N ILE A 33 -8.40 -13.15 -5.10
CA ILE A 33 -7.66 -11.99 -4.64
C ILE A 33 -6.66 -12.33 -3.51
N GLY A 34 -6.69 -13.57 -3.01
CA GLY A 34 -5.95 -14.00 -1.83
C GLY A 34 -6.37 -13.27 -0.55
N ASP A 35 -5.43 -13.15 0.38
CA ASP A 35 -5.59 -12.40 1.64
C ASP A 35 -4.31 -11.62 2.01
N GLY A 36 -4.44 -10.67 2.93
CA GLY A 36 -3.38 -9.86 3.50
C GLY A 36 -2.82 -10.37 4.83
N SER A 37 -3.02 -11.65 5.18
CA SER A 37 -2.46 -12.22 6.42
C SER A 37 -0.92 -12.14 6.44
N PHE A 38 -0.31 -12.04 7.61
CA PHE A 38 1.14 -12.02 7.71
C PHE A 38 1.74 -13.41 7.37
N ILE A 39 2.80 -13.43 6.55
CA ILE A 39 3.65 -14.62 6.36
C ILE A 39 4.81 -14.51 7.36
N ASP A 40 4.83 -15.39 8.36
CA ASP A 40 5.97 -15.52 9.27
C ASP A 40 7.14 -16.22 8.55
N PRO A 41 8.25 -15.52 8.25
CA PRO A 41 9.38 -16.09 7.53
C PRO A 41 10.26 -16.98 8.40
N THR A 42 10.11 -16.92 9.73
CA THR A 42 10.92 -17.70 10.68
C THR A 42 10.36 -19.10 10.92
N GLY A 43 9.08 -19.30 10.58
CA GLY A 43 8.41 -20.59 10.58
C GLY A 43 8.33 -21.23 11.97
N ASN A 44 7.21 -21.04 12.67
CA ASN A 44 6.83 -21.99 13.71
C ASN A 44 6.18 -23.22 13.01
N PRO A 45 6.66 -24.46 13.21
CA PRO A 45 6.12 -25.66 12.53
C PRO A 45 4.63 -25.97 12.80
N ASN A 46 3.98 -25.19 13.68
CA ASN A 46 2.54 -25.24 13.96
C ASN A 46 1.70 -24.22 13.16
N SER A 47 2.31 -23.44 12.25
CA SER A 47 1.57 -22.53 11.37
C SER A 47 0.82 -23.32 10.29
N GLN A 48 -0.50 -23.18 10.23
CA GLN A 48 -1.41 -23.90 9.33
C GLN A 48 -1.27 -23.52 7.84
N SER A 49 -0.18 -22.87 7.41
CA SER A 49 0.02 -22.58 6.00
C SER A 49 0.32 -23.87 5.23
N SER A 50 -0.64 -24.33 4.42
CA SER A 50 -0.51 -25.52 3.57
C SER A 50 0.46 -25.36 2.40
N GLY A 51 1.26 -24.29 2.37
CA GLY A 51 2.15 -23.94 1.28
C GLY A 51 3.60 -23.76 1.74
N ILE A 52 4.53 -23.90 0.80
CA ILE A 52 5.96 -23.72 1.04
C ILE A 52 6.26 -22.22 1.09
N ILE A 53 6.80 -21.76 2.22
CA ILE A 53 7.32 -20.39 2.37
C ILE A 53 8.70 -20.33 1.72
N ILE A 54 8.89 -19.37 0.81
CA ILE A 54 10.14 -19.15 0.08
C ILE A 54 10.76 -17.83 0.56
N THR A 55 12.00 -17.92 1.03
CA THR A 55 12.85 -16.76 1.44
C THR A 55 14.10 -16.62 0.58
N ASP A 56 14.37 -17.59 -0.30
CA ASP A 56 15.49 -17.56 -1.25
C ASP A 56 15.31 -16.44 -2.28
N GLN A 57 16.26 -15.51 -2.32
CA GLN A 57 16.14 -14.31 -3.14
C GLN A 57 16.22 -14.61 -4.65
N VAL A 58 16.87 -15.70 -5.07
CA VAL A 58 16.95 -16.08 -6.49
C VAL A 58 15.59 -16.58 -6.98
N GLN A 59 14.93 -17.45 -6.20
CA GLN A 59 13.58 -17.92 -6.50
C GLN A 59 12.57 -16.76 -6.52
N ILE A 60 12.63 -15.87 -5.53
CA ILE A 60 11.76 -14.69 -5.48
C ILE A 60 12.00 -13.77 -6.68
N SER A 61 13.26 -13.54 -7.06
CA SER A 61 13.59 -12.73 -8.23
C SER A 61 13.06 -13.36 -9.52
N GLY A 62 13.15 -14.69 -9.65
CA GLY A 62 12.55 -15.44 -10.78
C GLY A 62 11.03 -15.29 -10.84
N PHE A 63 10.36 -15.30 -9.68
CA PHE A 63 8.92 -15.04 -9.57
C PHE A 63 8.57 -13.62 -10.02
N ILE A 64 9.26 -12.59 -9.50
CA ILE A 64 9.00 -11.17 -9.82
C ILE A 64 9.14 -10.89 -11.32
N LYS A 65 10.13 -11.49 -12.00
CA LYS A 65 10.35 -11.34 -13.46
C LYS A 65 9.15 -11.74 -14.31
N ASN A 66 8.32 -12.67 -13.83
CA ASN A 66 7.12 -13.11 -14.54
C ASN A 66 5.95 -12.14 -14.36
N HIS A 67 6.11 -11.10 -13.55
CA HIS A 67 5.10 -10.11 -13.24
C HIS A 67 5.50 -8.70 -13.69
N ASN A 68 6.29 -8.61 -14.77
CA ASN A 68 6.61 -7.34 -15.41
C ASN A 68 5.36 -6.53 -15.80
N GLY A 69 5.31 -5.26 -15.43
CA GLY A 69 4.18 -4.37 -15.71
C GLY A 69 4.23 -3.05 -14.94
N ALA A 70 3.45 -2.08 -15.40
CA ALA A 70 3.15 -0.87 -14.65
C ALA A 70 1.76 -1.00 -14.02
N TYR A 71 1.65 -0.76 -12.72
CA TYR A 71 0.49 -1.09 -11.90
C TYR A 71 -0.14 0.17 -11.31
N TYR A 72 -1.44 0.37 -11.60
CA TYR A 72 -2.14 1.62 -11.32
C TYR A 72 -3.33 1.38 -10.42
N SER A 73 -3.49 2.27 -9.44
CA SER A 73 -4.77 2.44 -8.77
C SER A 73 -5.74 3.20 -9.65
N ARG A 74 -7.03 3.00 -9.41
CA ARG A 74 -8.10 3.80 -10.00
C ARG A 74 -8.87 4.47 -8.87
N TYR A 75 -8.92 5.79 -8.90
CA TYR A 75 -9.66 6.61 -7.94
C TYR A 75 -11.15 6.71 -8.34
N ASP A 76 -11.99 7.23 -7.43
CA ASP A 76 -13.44 7.37 -7.62
C ASP A 76 -13.83 8.18 -8.86
N ASP A 77 -13.00 9.15 -9.25
CA ASP A 77 -13.18 9.97 -10.45
C ASP A 77 -12.70 9.29 -11.75
N ASN A 78 -12.32 8.00 -11.67
CA ASN A 78 -11.68 7.18 -12.70
C ASN A 78 -10.27 7.65 -13.11
N SER A 79 -9.69 8.63 -12.43
CA SER A 79 -8.28 8.95 -12.64
C SER A 79 -7.41 7.78 -12.20
N LEU A 80 -6.30 7.61 -12.90
CA LEU A 80 -5.31 6.59 -12.63
C LEU A 80 -4.17 7.18 -11.79
N GLY A 81 -3.68 6.40 -10.83
CA GLY A 81 -2.47 6.72 -10.08
C GLY A 81 -1.47 5.58 -10.22
N LEU A 82 -0.31 5.84 -10.82
CA LEU A 82 0.77 4.86 -10.87
C LEU A 82 1.20 4.52 -9.43
N ARG A 83 1.14 3.25 -9.06
CA ARG A 83 1.52 2.79 -7.71
C ARG A 83 2.85 2.07 -7.72
N TYR A 84 3.03 1.13 -8.66
CA TYR A 84 4.26 0.35 -8.76
C TYR A 84 4.63 0.04 -10.21
N ILE A 85 5.91 -0.18 -10.45
CA ILE A 85 6.43 -0.73 -11.69
C ILE A 85 7.29 -1.93 -11.33
N ILE A 86 7.01 -3.07 -11.95
CA ILE A 86 7.87 -4.24 -11.89
C ILE A 86 8.56 -4.34 -13.25
N ASP A 87 9.87 -4.09 -13.27
CA ASP A 87 10.68 -4.25 -14.47
C ASP A 87 11.86 -5.17 -14.16
N SER A 88 11.84 -6.33 -14.80
CA SER A 88 12.75 -7.43 -14.53
C SER A 88 12.60 -7.93 -13.09
N ASP A 89 13.63 -7.87 -12.25
CA ASP A 89 13.56 -8.21 -10.82
C ASP A 89 13.42 -6.98 -9.91
N SER A 90 13.30 -5.79 -10.49
CA SER A 90 13.21 -4.55 -9.73
C SER A 90 11.76 -4.09 -9.59
N ILE A 91 11.43 -3.63 -8.38
CA ILE A 91 10.15 -3.00 -8.06
C ILE A 91 10.43 -1.53 -7.79
N TYR A 92 9.67 -0.63 -8.43
CA TYR A 92 9.71 0.81 -8.21
C TYR A 92 8.36 1.28 -7.69
N ASN A 93 8.34 2.28 -6.80
CA ASN A 93 7.11 2.93 -6.36
C ASN A 93 6.63 3.97 -7.40
N GLY A 94 5.46 4.56 -7.17
CA GLY A 94 4.84 5.57 -8.06
C GLY A 94 5.64 6.87 -8.21
N TYR A 95 6.67 7.08 -7.40
CA TYR A 95 7.61 8.19 -7.50
C TYR A 95 8.88 7.83 -8.30
N GLY A 96 8.94 6.61 -8.84
CA GLY A 96 10.09 6.10 -9.59
C GLY A 96 11.29 5.71 -8.73
N THR A 97 11.13 5.61 -7.40
CA THR A 97 12.18 5.15 -6.49
C THR A 97 12.13 3.63 -6.39
N LYS A 98 13.30 2.99 -6.43
CA LYS A 98 13.41 1.53 -6.26
C LYS A 98 13.02 1.14 -4.82
N VAL A 99 12.20 0.10 -4.69
CA VAL A 99 11.79 -0.47 -3.41
C VAL A 99 12.91 -1.39 -2.92
N GLU A 100 13.75 -0.86 -2.03
CA GLU A 100 14.84 -1.61 -1.39
C GLU A 100 14.30 -2.35 -0.16
N ALA A 101 13.82 -3.56 -0.36
CA ALA A 101 13.30 -4.40 0.71
C ALA A 101 14.43 -4.93 1.61
N THR A 102 14.24 -4.83 2.93
CA THR A 102 15.07 -5.55 3.92
C THR A 102 14.87 -7.05 3.77
N MET A 103 13.63 -7.49 3.53
CA MET A 103 13.31 -8.90 3.31
C MET A 103 12.12 -9.03 2.36
N LYS A 104 12.16 -10.09 1.55
CA LYS A 104 11.02 -10.54 0.75
C LYS A 104 10.70 -11.98 1.10
N THR A 105 9.42 -12.29 1.20
CA THR A 105 8.92 -13.63 1.53
C THR A 105 7.77 -13.97 0.58
N LEU A 106 7.81 -15.16 0.00
CA LEU A 106 6.81 -15.60 -0.99
C LEU A 106 6.09 -16.86 -0.49
N LEU A 107 4.76 -16.86 -0.60
CA LEU A 107 3.91 -18.03 -0.35
C LEU A 107 2.90 -18.14 -1.49
N GLY A 108 3.08 -19.09 -2.40
CA GLY A 108 2.22 -19.19 -3.60
C GLY A 108 2.35 -17.95 -4.49
N ASN A 109 1.24 -17.21 -4.68
CA ASN A 109 1.18 -15.95 -5.44
C ASN A 109 1.24 -14.70 -4.53
N LYS A 110 1.55 -14.87 -3.25
CA LYS A 110 1.60 -13.79 -2.26
C LYS A 110 3.04 -13.41 -1.94
N LEU A 111 3.44 -12.22 -2.37
CA LEU A 111 4.75 -11.64 -2.06
C LEU A 111 4.61 -10.62 -0.93
N GLN A 112 5.19 -10.92 0.22
CA GLN A 112 5.35 -9.99 1.33
C GLN A 112 6.70 -9.28 1.21
N ILE A 113 6.67 -7.95 1.35
CA ILE A 113 7.84 -7.08 1.26
C ILE A 113 7.94 -6.33 2.58
N TYR A 114 9.02 -6.54 3.32
CA TYR A 114 9.33 -5.87 4.58
C TYR A 114 10.49 -4.89 4.37
N ILE A 115 10.32 -3.67 4.85
CA ILE A 115 11.34 -2.61 4.87
C ILE A 115 11.50 -2.19 6.32
N GLU A 116 12.72 -2.29 6.82
CA GLU A 116 13.06 -1.88 8.19
C GLU A 116 13.21 -0.36 8.25
N GLY A 117 12.63 0.23 9.30
CA GLY A 117 12.73 1.66 9.57
C GLY A 117 14.18 2.11 9.82
N LYS A 118 14.43 3.41 9.67
CA LYS A 118 15.74 3.98 9.95
C LYS A 118 16.06 3.91 11.45
N PRO A 119 17.32 3.69 11.84
CA PRO A 119 17.71 3.71 13.25
C PRO A 119 17.62 5.13 13.84
N GLU A 120 17.29 5.21 15.13
CA GLU A 120 17.10 6.46 15.90
C GLU A 120 18.30 7.42 15.85
N SER A 121 19.50 6.93 15.56
CA SER A 121 20.74 7.73 15.51
C SER A 121 20.87 8.68 14.31
N SER A 122 19.84 8.80 13.47
CA SER A 122 19.93 9.48 12.16
C SER A 122 19.64 10.99 12.17
N GLY A 123 19.36 11.60 13.33
CA GLY A 123 19.17 13.06 13.49
C GLY A 123 17.78 13.43 14.03
N ALA A 124 17.58 14.70 14.40
CA ALA A 124 16.29 15.17 14.92
C ALA A 124 15.25 15.34 13.78
N GLY A 125 14.04 14.77 13.94
CA GLY A 125 12.94 14.88 12.97
C GLY A 125 12.84 13.71 11.98
N LEU A 126 12.99 12.47 12.46
CA LEU A 126 12.89 11.26 11.64
C LEU A 126 11.87 10.26 12.19
N GLY A 127 10.91 10.73 13.00
CA GLY A 127 9.92 9.84 13.63
C GLY A 127 9.25 8.95 12.59
N TYR A 128 8.67 9.54 11.55
CA TYR A 128 7.99 8.78 10.49
C TYR A 128 8.91 7.77 9.78
N ASP A 129 10.15 8.19 9.50
CA ASP A 129 11.18 7.36 8.84
C ASP A 129 11.67 6.19 9.70
N MET A 130 11.39 6.19 11.00
CA MET A 130 11.71 5.09 11.92
C MET A 130 10.67 3.97 11.91
N ASN A 131 9.51 4.18 11.28
CA ASN A 131 8.52 3.11 11.15
C ASN A 131 9.02 2.03 10.20
N ASP A 132 8.78 0.77 10.57
CA ASP A 132 8.83 -0.30 9.59
C ASP A 132 7.65 -0.22 8.62
N GLU A 133 7.88 -0.65 7.39
CA GLU A 133 6.83 -0.77 6.38
C GLU A 133 6.68 -2.23 5.94
N MET A 134 5.44 -2.64 5.71
CA MET A 134 5.17 -3.90 5.04
C MET A 134 4.01 -3.79 4.07
N TYR A 135 4.22 -4.39 2.91
CA TYR A 135 3.24 -4.49 1.85
C TYR A 135 3.15 -5.94 1.40
N THR A 136 1.94 -6.36 1.08
CA THR A 136 1.66 -7.69 0.55
C THR A 136 1.05 -7.55 -0.83
N PHE A 137 1.69 -8.15 -1.83
CA PHE A 137 1.18 -8.25 -3.19
C PHE A 137 0.62 -9.64 -3.42
N ASN A 138 -0.70 -9.77 -3.61
CA ASN A 138 -1.31 -10.96 -4.18
C ASN A 138 -1.43 -10.80 -5.69
N PHE A 139 -0.71 -11.63 -6.44
CA PHE A 139 -0.74 -11.60 -7.90
C PHE A 139 -1.95 -12.39 -8.41
N GLY A 140 -2.92 -11.68 -9.00
CA GLY A 140 -4.13 -12.24 -9.55
C GLY A 140 -3.89 -12.99 -10.86
N SER A 141 -4.78 -13.94 -11.18
CA SER A 141 -4.78 -14.65 -12.47
C SER A 141 -5.11 -13.75 -13.67
N ASP A 142 -5.73 -12.59 -13.41
CA ASP A 142 -5.96 -11.50 -14.36
C ASP A 142 -4.72 -10.63 -14.61
N GLY A 143 -3.62 -10.90 -13.92
CA GLY A 143 -2.36 -10.17 -13.99
C GLY A 143 -2.30 -8.92 -13.11
N ASN A 144 -3.37 -8.57 -12.41
CA ASN A 144 -3.40 -7.44 -11.47
C ASN A 144 -2.71 -7.79 -10.15
N ILE A 145 -2.43 -6.76 -9.33
CA ILE A 145 -1.98 -6.93 -7.96
C ILE A 145 -3.10 -6.52 -7.02
N TYR A 146 -3.40 -7.37 -6.04
CA TYR A 146 -4.25 -7.03 -4.89
C TYR A 146 -3.32 -6.68 -3.73
N LEU A 147 -3.20 -5.39 -3.46
CA LEU A 147 -2.29 -4.80 -2.49
C LEU A 147 -2.95 -4.73 -1.12
N PHE A 148 -2.25 -5.26 -0.12
CA PHE A 148 -2.56 -5.06 1.29
C PHE A 148 -1.43 -4.25 1.92
N ALA A 149 -1.77 -3.12 2.52
CA ALA A 149 -0.84 -2.31 3.31
C ALA A 149 -0.93 -2.79 4.76
N ASN A 150 0.17 -3.31 5.29
CA ASN A 150 0.24 -3.92 6.60
C ASN A 150 1.07 -3.00 7.50
N ALA A 151 0.40 -2.17 8.30
CA ALA A 151 1.11 -1.34 9.29
C ALA A 151 1.78 -2.20 10.36
N ILE A 152 2.94 -1.74 10.83
CA ILE A 152 3.74 -2.41 11.86
C ILE A 152 3.86 -1.45 13.05
N PHE A 153 3.61 -1.97 14.25
CA PHE A 153 3.75 -1.22 15.49
C PHE A 153 4.90 -1.76 16.30
N HIS A 154 5.77 -0.84 16.70
CA HIS A 154 6.82 -1.08 17.68
C HIS A 154 6.21 -1.22 19.07
N LYS A 155 6.90 -1.91 19.96
CA LYS A 155 6.44 -2.11 21.33
C LYS A 155 7.33 -1.35 22.30
N GLU A 156 6.69 -0.77 23.31
CA GLU A 156 7.36 -0.35 24.53
C GLU A 156 6.67 -0.99 25.74
N ASN A 157 7.34 -0.94 26.89
CA ASN A 157 6.78 -1.45 28.13
C ASN A 157 5.43 -0.78 28.45
N TYR A 158 4.51 -1.56 29.00
CA TYR A 158 3.18 -1.06 29.34
C TYR A 158 3.28 0.15 30.28
N GLN A 159 2.61 1.22 29.88
CA GLN A 159 2.37 2.39 30.72
C GLN A 159 0.96 2.90 30.42
N LYS A 160 0.23 3.28 31.47
CA LYS A 160 -1.11 3.85 31.31
C LYS A 160 -1.03 5.14 30.49
N GLN A 161 -1.79 5.21 29.40
CA GLN A 161 -1.86 6.38 28.54
C GLN A 161 -3.19 7.14 28.70
N SER A 162 -3.14 8.46 28.62
CA SER A 162 -4.35 9.29 28.56
C SER A 162 -5.01 9.13 27.19
N GLY A 163 -6.34 9.05 27.15
CA GLY A 163 -7.10 8.88 25.92
C GLY A 163 -7.24 7.42 25.43
N TYR A 164 -6.78 6.45 26.23
CA TYR A 164 -6.91 5.01 25.94
C TYR A 164 -7.68 4.33 27.08
N ASN A 165 -8.95 4.69 27.26
CA ASN A 165 -9.82 4.10 28.28
C ASN A 165 -10.83 3.11 27.69
N THR A 166 -10.95 3.08 26.36
CA THR A 166 -11.88 2.21 25.63
C THR A 166 -11.40 0.77 25.69
N LEU A 167 -12.14 -0.05 26.45
CA LEU A 167 -11.89 -1.49 26.60
C LEU A 167 -12.34 -2.26 25.36
N ILE A 168 -11.49 -3.18 24.91
CA ILE A 168 -11.75 -4.03 23.77
C ILE A 168 -11.95 -5.47 24.24
N GLY A 169 -13.20 -5.91 24.31
CA GLY A 169 -13.55 -7.22 24.87
C GLY A 169 -13.15 -7.37 26.34
N GLU A 170 -13.26 -8.60 26.83
CA GLU A 170 -12.80 -9.00 28.17
C GLU A 170 -11.28 -9.27 28.17
N PRO A 171 -10.61 -9.21 29.33
CA PRO A 171 -9.20 -9.58 29.45
C PRO A 171 -8.92 -11.01 28.96
N ILE A 172 -7.80 -11.20 28.25
CA ILE A 172 -7.34 -12.50 27.77
C ILE A 172 -6.02 -12.84 28.45
N SER A 173 -5.97 -13.92 29.24
CA SER A 173 -4.79 -14.28 30.05
C SER A 173 -3.50 -14.43 29.24
N GLU A 174 -3.60 -14.97 28.04
CA GLU A 174 -2.50 -15.21 27.12
C GLU A 174 -1.90 -13.90 26.58
N LEU A 175 -2.65 -12.79 26.63
CA LEU A 175 -2.15 -11.47 26.23
C LEU A 175 -1.17 -10.87 27.24
N ILE A 176 -1.05 -11.41 28.46
CA ILE A 176 -0.06 -10.95 29.44
C ILE A 176 1.36 -11.02 28.87
N THR A 177 1.67 -12.07 28.10
CA THR A 177 2.96 -12.24 27.40
C THR A 177 3.24 -11.10 26.40
N TYR A 178 2.18 -10.51 25.84
CA TYR A 178 2.25 -9.42 24.87
C TYR A 178 1.99 -8.04 25.50
N SER A 179 1.98 -7.93 26.83
CA SER A 179 1.75 -6.64 27.50
C SER A 179 2.75 -5.58 27.05
N GLY A 180 2.24 -4.39 26.74
CA GLY A 180 3.01 -3.30 26.13
C GLY A 180 2.12 -2.24 25.49
N ASN A 181 2.72 -1.10 25.16
CA ASN A 181 2.10 -0.09 24.33
C ASN A 181 2.64 -0.24 22.91
N TYR A 182 1.76 -0.45 21.93
CA TYR A 182 2.12 -0.64 20.54
C TYR A 182 1.97 0.66 19.77
N TYR A 183 3.05 1.17 19.18
CA TYR A 183 3.12 2.51 18.61
C TYR A 183 3.70 2.57 17.20
N TYR A 184 3.42 3.69 16.55
CA TYR A 184 4.03 4.14 15.30
C TYR A 184 4.27 5.65 15.39
N TYR A 185 5.03 6.22 14.45
CA TYR A 185 5.16 7.66 14.29
C TYR A 185 4.29 8.15 13.13
N ASP A 186 3.52 9.22 13.32
CA ASP A 186 2.71 9.82 12.27
C ASP A 186 3.57 10.73 11.36
N TYR A 187 2.99 11.24 10.26
CA TYR A 187 3.66 12.09 9.28
C TYR A 187 4.25 13.39 9.85
N ASP A 188 3.78 13.82 11.01
CA ASP A 188 4.30 14.97 11.76
C ASP A 188 5.38 14.57 12.78
N ASP A 189 5.94 13.36 12.65
CA ASP A 189 6.91 12.72 13.53
C ASP A 189 6.39 12.48 14.97
N THR A 190 5.09 12.59 15.21
CA THR A 190 4.52 12.36 16.55
C THR A 190 4.32 10.87 16.80
N LYS A 191 4.80 10.38 17.95
CA LYS A 191 4.51 9.02 18.41
C LYS A 191 3.02 8.88 18.75
N LYS A 192 2.37 7.86 18.20
CA LYS A 192 0.97 7.49 18.46
C LYS A 192 0.86 6.02 18.79
N TYR A 193 -0.05 5.67 19.70
CA TYR A 193 -0.31 4.29 20.06
C TYR A 193 -1.51 3.76 19.27
N TYR A 194 -1.42 2.52 18.82
CA TYR A 194 -2.54 1.86 18.16
C TYR A 194 -3.36 1.04 19.15
N ILE A 195 -2.68 0.15 19.89
CA ILE A 195 -3.27 -0.60 21.00
C ILE A 195 -2.36 -0.55 22.22
N ILE A 196 -2.98 -0.70 23.39
CA ILE A 196 -2.28 -0.91 24.65
C ILE A 196 -2.79 -2.23 25.23
N ILE A 197 -1.86 -3.05 25.72
CA ILE A 197 -2.16 -4.31 26.41
C ILE A 197 -1.57 -4.21 27.81
N ASP A 198 -2.42 -4.22 28.83
CA ASP A 198 -1.96 -4.14 30.21
C ASP A 198 -1.45 -5.49 30.75
N THR A 199 -0.93 -5.46 31.97
CA THR A 199 -0.38 -6.64 32.64
C THR A 199 -1.43 -7.66 33.09
N ALA A 200 -2.73 -7.37 32.92
CA ALA A 200 -3.82 -8.31 33.12
C ALA A 200 -4.35 -8.90 31.79
N GLY A 201 -3.76 -8.51 30.65
CA GLY A 201 -4.18 -8.94 29.33
C GLY A 201 -5.41 -8.20 28.80
N GLN A 202 -5.75 -7.04 29.37
CA GLN A 202 -6.80 -6.17 28.84
C GLN A 202 -6.27 -5.33 27.68
N VAL A 203 -7.03 -5.28 26.59
CA VAL A 203 -6.72 -4.46 25.41
C VAL A 203 -7.47 -3.12 25.49
N TYR A 204 -6.76 -2.05 25.15
CA TYR A 204 -7.28 -0.69 25.05
C TYR A 204 -6.98 -0.09 23.68
N MET A 205 -7.91 0.71 23.16
CA MET A 205 -7.75 1.50 21.94
C MET A 205 -8.07 2.98 22.22
N ASP A 206 -7.65 3.86 21.30
CA ASP A 206 -7.88 5.30 21.40
C ASP A 206 -9.40 5.62 21.48
N ASP A 207 -9.78 6.41 22.47
CA ASP A 207 -11.16 6.86 22.75
C ASP A 207 -11.77 7.65 21.57
N ASN A 208 -10.95 8.12 20.62
CA ASN A 208 -11.37 8.78 19.40
C ASN A 208 -11.98 7.82 18.37
N PHE A 209 -11.79 6.50 18.49
CA PHE A 209 -12.47 5.53 17.62
C PHE A 209 -13.99 5.45 17.88
N LYS A 210 -14.47 6.01 19.01
CA LYS A 210 -15.89 6.04 19.42
C LYS A 210 -16.56 4.66 19.34
N ILE A 211 -15.88 3.65 19.89
CA ILE A 211 -16.33 2.26 19.88
C ILE A 211 -17.45 2.08 20.92
N ASN A 212 -18.57 1.47 20.51
CA ASN A 212 -19.71 1.20 21.40
C ASN A 212 -19.99 -0.30 21.60
N TYR A 213 -19.33 -1.15 20.82
CA TYR A 213 -19.33 -2.59 20.97
C TYR A 213 -17.98 -3.12 20.50
N SER A 214 -17.39 -4.04 21.25
CA SER A 214 -16.10 -4.65 20.93
C SER A 214 -16.04 -6.10 21.40
N LYS A 215 -15.21 -6.89 20.73
CA LYS A 215 -14.82 -8.25 21.07
C LYS A 215 -13.36 -8.45 20.70
N ALA A 216 -12.61 -9.16 21.53
CA ALA A 216 -11.26 -9.62 21.25
C ALA A 216 -11.17 -11.13 21.39
N GLU A 217 -10.39 -11.76 20.53
CA GLU A 217 -10.03 -13.18 20.60
C GLU A 217 -8.55 -13.33 20.24
N LEU A 218 -7.85 -14.28 20.86
CA LEU A 218 -6.47 -14.61 20.51
C LEU A 218 -6.41 -16.05 20.00
N SER A 219 -5.80 -16.25 18.85
CA SER A 219 -5.53 -17.58 18.31
C SER A 219 -4.18 -17.59 17.60
N ASN A 220 -3.29 -18.53 17.96
CA ASN A 220 -1.99 -18.71 17.32
C ASN A 220 -1.18 -17.40 17.18
N SER A 221 -1.05 -16.62 18.25
CA SER A 221 -0.39 -15.31 18.26
C SER A 221 -1.04 -14.23 17.36
N VAL A 222 -2.28 -14.45 16.92
CA VAL A 222 -3.09 -13.49 16.17
C VAL A 222 -4.21 -12.98 17.05
N LEU A 223 -4.16 -11.70 17.40
CA LEU A 223 -5.23 -10.98 18.07
C LEU A 223 -6.26 -10.55 17.02
N ILE A 224 -7.47 -11.08 17.15
CA ILE A 224 -8.61 -10.73 16.31
C ILE A 224 -9.47 -9.76 17.11
N ILE A 225 -9.57 -8.52 16.63
CA ILE A 225 -10.45 -7.51 17.21
C ILE A 225 -11.64 -7.29 16.29
N THR A 226 -12.85 -7.34 16.84
CA THR A 226 -14.07 -6.92 16.15
C THR A 226 -14.71 -5.80 16.93
N TYR A 227 -15.07 -4.68 16.27
CA TYR A 227 -15.74 -3.57 16.93
C TYR A 227 -16.72 -2.85 16.02
N LYS A 228 -17.61 -2.08 16.65
CA LYS A 228 -18.53 -1.16 15.97
C LYS A 228 -18.31 0.26 16.46
N GLN A 229 -18.20 1.18 15.52
CA GLN A 229 -18.06 2.61 15.80
C GLN A 229 -19.44 3.27 15.90
N THR A 230 -19.49 4.36 16.66
CA THR A 230 -20.63 5.29 16.65
C THR A 230 -20.83 5.81 15.24
N GLY A 231 -22.01 5.56 14.66
CA GLY A 231 -22.28 5.82 13.23
C GLY A 231 -22.52 4.55 12.41
N GLY A 232 -22.20 3.37 12.95
CA GLY A 232 -22.68 2.08 12.42
C GLY A 232 -21.64 1.23 11.71
N THR A 233 -20.47 1.77 11.40
CA THR A 233 -19.37 1.04 10.76
C THR A 233 -18.89 -0.10 11.65
N SER A 234 -18.88 -1.32 11.12
CA SER A 234 -18.30 -2.50 11.78
C SER A 234 -16.92 -2.80 11.21
N SER A 235 -15.95 -3.07 12.08
CA SER A 235 -14.59 -3.42 11.70
C SER A 235 -14.19 -4.76 12.31
N ARG A 236 -13.47 -5.59 11.56
CA ARG A 236 -12.73 -6.76 12.06
C ARG A 236 -11.28 -6.61 11.63
N GLN A 237 -10.34 -6.87 12.52
CA GLN A 237 -8.91 -6.71 12.27
C GLN A 237 -8.15 -7.90 12.82
N GLU A 238 -7.17 -8.37 12.07
CA GLU A 238 -6.18 -9.36 12.50
C GLU A 238 -4.87 -8.64 12.82
N LEU A 239 -4.31 -8.88 14.00
CA LEU A 239 -3.07 -8.28 14.47
C LEU A 239 -2.13 -9.41 14.92
N HIS A 240 -1.01 -9.56 14.24
CA HIS A 240 -0.05 -10.65 14.45
C HIS A 240 1.07 -10.17 15.37
N PHE A 241 1.28 -10.86 16.48
CA PHE A 241 2.46 -10.64 17.31
C PHE A 241 3.65 -11.36 16.68
N TYR A 242 4.67 -10.60 16.31
CA TYR A 242 5.87 -11.12 15.65
C TYR A 242 7.12 -10.78 16.45
N ASP A 243 7.88 -11.82 16.80
CA ASP A 243 9.17 -11.71 17.46
C ASP A 243 10.26 -12.03 16.45
N LYS A 244 10.90 -10.98 15.90
CA LYS A 244 11.94 -11.13 14.88
C LYS A 244 13.19 -11.82 15.42
N ASP A 245 13.55 -11.54 16.67
CA ASP A 245 14.84 -11.89 17.25
C ASP A 245 14.75 -13.00 18.33
N GLY A 246 13.56 -13.49 18.62
CA GLY A 246 13.31 -14.51 19.64
C GLY A 246 13.55 -14.01 21.07
N ASN A 247 13.53 -12.70 21.28
CA ASN A 247 13.88 -12.03 22.54
C ASN A 247 12.66 -11.40 23.24
N GLN A 248 11.44 -11.68 22.76
CA GLN A 248 10.17 -11.14 23.24
C GLN A 248 9.98 -9.64 22.99
N ASP A 249 10.78 -9.03 22.11
CA ASP A 249 10.52 -7.69 21.57
C ASP A 249 9.51 -7.76 20.42
N TYR A 250 8.27 -8.11 20.78
CA TYR A 250 7.20 -8.33 19.82
C TYR A 250 6.85 -7.03 19.09
N LYS A 251 6.89 -7.06 17.76
CA LYS A 251 6.18 -6.12 16.91
C LYS A 251 4.73 -6.59 16.75
N LEU A 252 3.82 -5.65 16.55
CA LEU A 252 2.43 -5.96 16.18
C LEU A 252 2.21 -5.61 14.72
N ILE A 253 1.80 -6.58 13.94
CA ILE A 253 1.68 -6.47 12.49
C ILE A 253 0.21 -6.54 12.11
N PHE A 254 -0.29 -5.56 11.37
CA PHE A 254 -1.60 -5.67 10.74
C PHE A 254 -1.64 -6.81 9.73
N GLY A 255 -2.61 -7.70 9.86
CA GLY A 255 -3.00 -8.66 8.84
C GLY A 255 -4.21 -8.15 8.07
N ASN A 256 -5.18 -9.03 7.85
CA ASN A 256 -6.42 -8.65 7.18
C ASN A 256 -7.27 -7.68 8.00
N THR A 257 -7.90 -6.73 7.30
CA THR A 257 -8.92 -5.85 7.86
C THR A 257 -10.20 -5.97 7.06
N TRP A 258 -11.33 -6.05 7.74
CA TRP A 258 -12.65 -6.00 7.15
C TRP A 258 -13.42 -4.78 7.66
N ILE A 259 -14.08 -4.06 6.75
CA ILE A 259 -15.03 -3.00 7.07
C ILE A 259 -16.37 -3.41 6.49
N ASN A 260 -17.42 -3.42 7.31
CA ASN A 260 -18.76 -3.88 6.94
C ASN A 260 -18.74 -5.25 6.24
N ASN A 261 -17.94 -6.19 6.78
CA ASN A 261 -17.69 -7.55 6.27
C ASN A 261 -17.01 -7.61 4.89
N GLN A 262 -16.44 -6.51 4.40
CA GLN A 262 -15.66 -6.49 3.17
C GLN A 262 -14.17 -6.43 3.50
N LEU A 263 -13.40 -7.37 2.98
CA LEU A 263 -11.94 -7.36 3.09
C LEU A 263 -11.39 -6.09 2.43
N GLN A 264 -10.48 -5.40 3.10
CA GLN A 264 -9.89 -4.16 2.62
C GLN A 264 -8.58 -4.45 1.88
N TYR A 265 -8.50 -3.99 0.64
CA TYR A 265 -7.33 -4.09 -0.23
C TYR A 265 -7.42 -3.03 -1.35
N GLU A 266 -6.30 -2.71 -1.99
CA GLU A 266 -6.26 -1.87 -3.19
C GLU A 266 -6.04 -2.76 -4.42
N THR A 267 -6.87 -2.61 -5.46
CA THR A 267 -6.64 -3.29 -6.74
C THR A 267 -5.74 -2.45 -7.62
N LEU A 268 -4.62 -3.01 -8.06
CA LEU A 268 -3.68 -2.38 -8.97
C LEU A 268 -3.78 -2.99 -10.35
N ILE A 269 -4.29 -2.21 -11.29
CA ILE A 269 -4.54 -2.61 -12.67
C ILE A 269 -3.22 -2.63 -13.44
N LYS A 270 -2.94 -3.74 -14.11
CA LYS A 270 -1.72 -3.93 -14.90
C LYS A 270 -1.82 -3.28 -16.29
N TYR A 271 -0.75 -2.57 -16.66
CA TYR A 271 -0.50 -1.99 -17.99
C TYR A 271 0.91 -2.32 -18.49
N ASN A 272 1.21 -1.97 -19.74
CA ASN A 272 2.52 -2.24 -20.34
C ASN A 272 3.63 -1.38 -19.72
N LEU A 273 4.86 -1.90 -19.76
CA LEU A 273 6.05 -1.21 -19.28
C LEU A 273 6.46 -0.02 -20.16
N PHE A 274 7.12 0.95 -19.54
CA PHE A 274 7.76 2.09 -20.21
C PHE A 274 9.09 1.72 -20.86
N SER A 275 9.86 0.83 -20.24
CA SER A 275 11.23 0.50 -20.65
C SER A 275 11.42 0.10 -22.12
N PRO A 276 10.48 -0.58 -22.81
CA PRO A 276 10.62 -0.86 -24.24
C PRO A 276 10.61 0.40 -25.12
N TYR A 277 10.19 1.55 -24.57
CA TYR A 277 10.04 2.84 -25.25
C TYR A 277 11.03 3.89 -24.75
N SER A 278 11.89 3.57 -23.78
CA SER A 278 12.85 4.51 -23.16
C SER A 278 13.66 5.30 -24.18
N GLY A 279 13.77 6.60 -23.98
CA GLY A 279 14.43 7.52 -24.90
C GLY A 279 13.84 8.93 -24.88
N THR A 280 14.40 9.80 -25.71
CA THR A 280 13.97 11.20 -25.84
C THR A 280 13.49 11.46 -27.26
N TYR A 281 12.20 11.70 -27.46
CA TYR A 281 11.59 11.94 -28.77
C TYR A 281 11.31 13.42 -28.96
N LYS A 282 11.75 14.00 -30.08
CA LYS A 282 11.66 15.44 -30.35
C LYS A 282 10.94 15.75 -31.66
N SER A 283 10.18 16.83 -31.68
CA SER A 283 9.70 17.43 -32.92
C SER A 283 10.86 18.00 -33.73
N VAL A 284 10.66 18.21 -35.04
CA VAL A 284 11.68 18.76 -35.95
C VAL A 284 12.25 20.10 -35.46
N ASP A 285 11.39 20.95 -34.89
CA ASP A 285 11.75 22.26 -34.33
C ASP A 285 12.20 22.19 -32.85
N SER A 286 12.25 21.00 -32.25
CA SER A 286 12.56 20.75 -30.83
C SER A 286 11.66 21.46 -29.80
N SER A 287 10.51 22.00 -30.22
CA SER A 287 9.57 22.66 -29.30
C SER A 287 8.83 21.66 -28.40
N ILE A 288 8.65 20.42 -28.87
CA ILE A 288 8.01 19.33 -28.14
C ILE A 288 9.03 18.23 -27.90
N THR A 289 9.18 17.85 -26.63
CA THR A 289 10.06 16.75 -26.20
C THR A 289 9.31 15.81 -25.28
N LEU A 290 9.27 14.52 -25.64
CA LEU A 290 8.80 13.42 -24.81
C LEU A 290 10.02 12.65 -24.30
N THR A 291 10.21 12.58 -22.98
CA THR A 291 11.27 11.79 -22.35
C THR A 291 10.64 10.59 -21.66
N ILE A 292 11.07 9.38 -22.00
CA ILE A 292 10.60 8.13 -21.42
C ILE A 292 11.77 7.46 -20.70
N THR A 293 11.56 7.12 -19.45
CA THR A 293 12.48 6.34 -18.61
C THR A 293 11.82 5.02 -18.22
N THR A 294 12.50 4.19 -17.43
CA THR A 294 11.91 2.98 -16.86
C THR A 294 10.68 3.27 -16.02
N THR A 295 10.62 4.45 -15.38
CA THR A 295 9.63 4.75 -14.34
C THR A 295 8.64 5.84 -14.70
N ASP A 296 8.87 6.59 -15.78
CA ASP A 296 8.02 7.70 -16.16
C ASP A 296 8.05 7.98 -17.67
N ALA A 297 7.03 8.71 -18.15
CA ALA A 297 7.01 9.29 -19.48
C ALA A 297 6.50 10.74 -19.40
N GLN A 298 7.42 11.70 -19.56
CA GLN A 298 7.18 13.11 -19.35
C GLN A 298 7.18 13.88 -20.68
N LEU A 299 6.18 14.72 -20.88
CA LEU A 299 6.11 15.68 -21.98
C LEU A 299 6.51 17.07 -21.45
N ASN A 300 7.47 17.74 -22.08
CA ASN A 300 7.96 19.06 -21.63
C ASN A 300 6.87 20.16 -21.55
N THR A 301 5.78 20.01 -22.31
CA THR A 301 4.63 20.93 -22.30
C THR A 301 3.58 20.59 -21.23
N VAL A 302 3.79 19.50 -20.47
CA VAL A 302 2.91 19.05 -19.38
C VAL A 302 3.76 18.89 -18.11
N PRO A 303 3.97 19.98 -17.36
CA PRO A 303 4.95 20.00 -16.27
C PRO A 303 4.49 19.33 -14.96
N TYR A 304 3.19 19.16 -14.72
CA TYR A 304 2.67 18.59 -13.46
C TYR A 304 1.32 17.90 -13.64
N SER A 305 0.96 17.10 -12.63
CA SER A 305 -0.36 16.46 -12.48
C SER A 305 -0.76 15.60 -13.68
N TYR A 306 0.15 14.76 -14.13
CA TYR A 306 -0.08 13.84 -15.23
C TYR A 306 0.07 12.38 -14.82
N THR A 307 -0.50 11.49 -15.60
CA THR A 307 -0.31 10.04 -15.48
C THR A 307 -0.09 9.43 -16.86
N PRO A 308 1.11 8.92 -17.13
CA PRO A 308 1.40 8.18 -18.35
C PRO A 308 0.84 6.76 -18.25
N VAL A 309 0.34 6.20 -19.34
CA VAL A 309 -0.17 4.82 -19.43
C VAL A 309 0.16 4.26 -20.81
N ILE A 310 0.71 3.04 -20.87
CA ILE A 310 0.97 2.35 -22.14
C ILE A 310 0.02 1.17 -22.31
N ILE A 311 -0.64 1.13 -23.48
CA ILE A 311 -1.42 -0.01 -23.96
C ILE A 311 -0.93 -0.36 -25.37
N GLY A 312 -0.37 -1.56 -25.53
CA GLY A 312 0.26 -1.97 -26.78
C GLY A 312 1.42 -1.04 -27.14
N ASN A 313 1.34 -0.39 -28.30
CA ASN A 313 2.29 0.61 -28.80
C ASN A 313 1.84 2.06 -28.63
N THR A 314 0.83 2.31 -27.79
CA THR A 314 0.30 3.64 -27.55
C THR A 314 0.60 4.08 -26.12
N LEU A 315 1.34 5.18 -25.95
CA LEU A 315 1.43 5.91 -24.70
C LEU A 315 0.35 6.99 -24.67
N THR A 316 -0.38 7.07 -23.56
CA THR A 316 -1.31 8.17 -23.27
C THR A 316 -0.86 8.86 -22.00
N ILE A 317 -0.67 10.18 -22.05
CA ILE A 317 -0.45 11.02 -20.87
C ILE A 317 -1.76 11.73 -20.58
N TYR A 318 -2.40 11.36 -19.46
CA TYR A 318 -3.57 12.06 -18.93
C TYR A 318 -3.09 13.23 -18.08
N GLN A 319 -3.45 14.46 -18.45
CA GLN A 319 -3.20 15.66 -17.65
C GLN A 319 -4.49 16.03 -16.93
N TYR A 320 -4.52 15.85 -15.61
CA TYR A 320 -5.72 16.11 -14.82
C TYR A 320 -5.77 17.59 -14.39
N SER A 321 -6.91 18.23 -14.59
CA SER A 321 -7.16 19.61 -14.15
C SER A 321 -8.59 19.76 -13.66
N SER A 322 -8.76 20.23 -12.44
CA SER A 322 -10.08 20.57 -11.88
C SER A 322 -10.71 21.81 -12.54
N ARG A 323 -9.92 22.62 -13.26
CA ARG A 323 -10.38 23.85 -13.92
C ARG A 323 -10.67 23.67 -15.39
N GLU A 324 -9.83 22.91 -16.09
CA GLU A 324 -9.85 22.81 -17.56
C GLU A 324 -10.33 21.44 -18.05
N GLY A 325 -10.64 20.53 -17.13
CA GLY A 325 -10.92 19.12 -17.43
C GLY A 325 -9.65 18.34 -17.77
N THR A 326 -9.81 17.02 -17.94
CA THR A 326 -8.71 16.13 -18.30
C THR A 326 -8.32 16.33 -19.75
N LYS A 327 -7.05 16.66 -20.00
CA LYS A 327 -6.45 16.71 -21.34
C LYS A 327 -5.76 15.39 -21.63
N VAL A 328 -5.88 14.91 -22.86
CA VAL A 328 -5.34 13.62 -23.29
C VAL A 328 -4.27 13.85 -24.36
N HIS A 329 -3.06 13.41 -24.07
CA HIS A 329 -1.91 13.50 -24.98
C HIS A 329 -1.55 12.09 -25.43
N LYS A 330 -1.68 11.79 -26.73
CA LYS A 330 -1.53 10.43 -27.24
C LYS A 330 -0.31 10.30 -28.14
N PHE A 331 0.50 9.28 -27.91
CA PHE A 331 1.70 8.97 -28.68
C PHE A 331 1.58 7.54 -29.21
N VAL A 332 1.66 7.37 -30.53
CA VAL A 332 1.66 6.05 -31.17
C VAL A 332 3.07 5.78 -31.70
N PHE A 333 3.75 4.78 -31.15
CA PHE A 333 5.10 4.41 -31.57
C PHE A 333 5.07 3.52 -32.81
N ASN A 334 6.06 3.69 -33.67
CA ASN A 334 6.32 2.75 -34.76
C ASN A 334 6.96 1.44 -34.23
N ASN A 335 7.10 0.45 -35.11
CA ASN A 335 7.52 -0.90 -34.73
C ASN A 335 8.92 -0.96 -34.08
N ASP A 336 9.87 -0.18 -34.59
CA ASP A 336 11.24 -0.12 -34.07
C ASP A 336 11.42 0.90 -32.93
N LYS A 337 10.35 1.62 -32.55
CA LYS A 337 10.32 2.68 -31.54
C LYS A 337 11.34 3.81 -31.80
N SER A 338 11.73 4.04 -33.05
CA SER A 338 12.54 5.20 -33.44
C SER A 338 11.69 6.47 -33.60
N LYS A 339 10.37 6.32 -33.77
CA LYS A 339 9.44 7.43 -34.00
C LYS A 339 8.15 7.28 -33.21
N ALA A 340 7.51 8.40 -32.92
CA ALA A 340 6.17 8.46 -32.37
C ALA A 340 5.33 9.54 -33.05
N VAL A 341 4.06 9.26 -33.31
CA VAL A 341 3.08 10.30 -33.71
C VAL A 341 2.38 10.80 -32.46
N TYR A 342 2.62 12.07 -32.11
CA TYR A 342 1.97 12.75 -31.00
C TYR A 342 0.70 13.46 -31.48
N THR A 343 -0.45 13.06 -30.95
CA THR A 343 -1.74 13.76 -31.09
C THR A 343 -1.99 14.62 -29.85
N LYS A 344 -2.06 15.93 -30.05
CA LYS A 344 -2.37 16.93 -29.03
C LYS A 344 -3.84 16.86 -28.59
N PRO A 345 -4.22 17.49 -27.46
CA PRO A 345 -5.62 17.56 -27.02
C PRO A 345 -6.56 18.23 -28.02
N ASP A 346 -6.06 19.12 -28.89
CA ASP A 346 -6.84 19.78 -29.94
C ASP A 346 -7.03 18.91 -31.21
N GLY A 347 -6.48 17.69 -31.22
CA GLY A 347 -6.53 16.76 -32.34
C GLY A 347 -5.43 16.93 -33.38
N THR A 348 -4.57 17.96 -33.27
CA THR A 348 -3.43 18.12 -34.18
C THR A 348 -2.36 17.06 -33.93
N ALA A 349 -1.70 16.60 -35.00
CA ALA A 349 -0.69 15.54 -34.94
C ALA A 349 0.70 16.04 -35.39
N ILE A 350 1.74 15.60 -34.69
CA ILE A 350 3.14 15.93 -34.98
C ILE A 350 3.98 14.65 -34.85
N GLU A 351 4.93 14.45 -35.76
CA GLU A 351 5.92 13.37 -35.65
C GLU A 351 7.04 13.78 -34.69
N LEU A 352 7.40 12.86 -33.78
CA LEU A 352 8.56 12.95 -32.91
C LEU A 352 9.57 11.87 -33.30
N ASN A 353 10.84 12.26 -33.36
CA ASN A 353 11.95 11.38 -33.69
C ASN A 353 12.85 11.21 -32.45
N LYS A 354 13.27 9.98 -32.19
CA LYS A 354 14.13 9.63 -31.06
C LYS A 354 15.57 10.15 -31.21
#